data_AF-A0A258AVJ8-F1
#
_entry.id   AF-A0A258AVJ8-F1
#
_cell.length_a   1.000
_cell.length_b   1.000
_cell.length_c   1.000
_cell.angle_alpha   90.00
_cell.angle_beta   90.00
_cell.angle_gamma   90.00
#
_symmetry.space_group_name_H-M   'P 1'
#
loop_
_entity.id
_entity.type
_entity.pdbx_description
1 polymer ?
#
loop_
_entity_poly.entity_id
_entity_poly.type
_entity_poly.pdbx_seq_one_letter_code
_entity_poly.pdbx_strand_id
1 'polypeptide(L)'
;MADGSNFQADPDTLYGQAVYVVARDRKASTSYIQRRLEIGFNAAAALLERMEREGVVSRPSESGKREILISPPDGAAPFDPDARTVAEARLASGSEGFHPDVLNTTAQSRLKTIVERIERLEEDKAALMADMKEVYLEAKGEGFDVKIIRKIIRLRKQDTAKRQEEEALLD
;
A
#
# COMPACT_ATOMS: atom_id res chain seq x y z
N MET A 1 -31.97 -10.13 15.78
CA MET A 1 -30.71 -9.68 16.39
C MET A 1 -29.70 -9.47 15.27
N ALA A 2 -29.42 -8.21 14.92
CA ALA A 2 -28.32 -7.84 14.04
C ALA A 2 -27.57 -6.73 14.78
N ASP A 3 -26.44 -7.09 15.39
CA ASP A 3 -25.59 -6.16 16.12
C ASP A 3 -24.77 -5.38 15.10
N GLY A 4 -25.30 -4.22 14.69
CA GLY A 4 -24.62 -3.26 13.83
C GLY A 4 -23.55 -2.55 14.65
N SER A 5 -22.36 -3.14 14.72
CA SER A 5 -21.19 -2.50 15.33
C SER A 5 -20.89 -1.20 14.60
N ASN A 6 -21.37 -0.09 15.16
CA ASN A 6 -21.15 1.26 14.65
C ASN A 6 -19.67 1.61 14.81
N PHE A 7 -18.89 1.45 13.75
CA PHE A 7 -17.46 1.71 13.77
C PHE A 7 -17.22 3.22 13.65
N GLN A 8 -16.99 3.87 14.77
CA GLN A 8 -16.77 5.31 14.84
C GLN A 8 -15.28 5.62 14.58
N ALA A 9 -14.83 5.36 13.35
CA ALA A 9 -13.54 5.84 12.90
C ALA A 9 -13.65 7.36 12.64
N ASP A 10 -12.76 8.14 13.23
CA ASP A 10 -12.69 9.58 13.01
C ASP A 10 -12.44 9.87 11.51
N PRO A 11 -13.39 10.49 10.79
CA PRO A 11 -13.30 10.74 9.36
C PRO A 11 -12.15 11.67 8.97
N ASP A 12 -11.59 12.42 9.93
CA ASP A 12 -10.45 13.30 9.68
C ASP A 12 -9.11 12.53 9.66
N THR A 13 -9.10 11.26 10.09
CA THR A 13 -7.92 10.39 10.04
C THR A 13 -7.83 9.65 8.71
N LEU A 14 -6.60 9.40 8.24
CA LEU A 14 -6.36 8.59 7.03
C LEU A 14 -7.04 7.21 7.10
N TYR A 15 -7.12 6.63 8.30
CA TYR A 15 -7.82 5.37 8.53
C TYR A 15 -9.34 5.51 8.35
N GLY A 16 -9.97 6.51 8.98
CA GLY A 16 -11.40 6.77 8.80
C GLY A 16 -11.78 7.06 7.35
N GLN A 17 -10.95 7.84 6.64
CA GLN A 17 -11.12 8.09 5.20
C GLN A 17 -11.06 6.79 4.39
N ALA A 18 -10.12 5.91 4.69
CA ALA A 18 -9.99 4.62 4.02
C ALA A 18 -11.18 3.70 4.30
N VAL A 19 -11.64 3.63 5.55
CA VAL A 19 -12.82 2.84 5.95
C VAL A 19 -14.05 3.35 5.21
N TYR A 20 -14.25 4.68 5.17
CA TYR A 20 -15.36 5.31 4.46
C TYR A 20 -15.38 4.99 2.97
N VAL A 21 -14.24 5.17 2.28
CA VAL A 21 -14.09 4.88 0.85
C VAL A 21 -14.40 3.41 0.56
N VAL A 22 -13.87 2.50 1.37
CA VAL A 22 -14.07 1.06 1.20
C VAL A 22 -15.54 0.69 1.42
N ALA A 23 -16.15 1.18 2.51
CA ALA A 23 -17.55 0.93 2.83
C ALA A 23 -18.51 1.45 1.76
N ARG A 24 -18.27 2.66 1.25
CA ARG A 24 -19.08 3.32 0.21
C ARG A 24 -18.97 2.59 -1.13
N ASP A 25 -17.76 2.34 -1.60
CA ASP A 25 -17.53 1.87 -2.97
C ASP A 25 -17.52 0.34 -3.08
N ARG A 26 -17.68 -0.35 -1.94
CA ARG A 26 -17.66 -1.81 -1.81
C ARG A 26 -16.42 -2.46 -2.44
N LYS A 27 -15.26 -1.77 -2.37
CA LYS A 27 -13.98 -2.20 -2.95
C LYS A 27 -12.85 -2.14 -1.92
N ALA A 28 -12.34 -3.30 -1.52
CA ALA A 28 -11.28 -3.44 -0.53
C ALA A 28 -9.99 -4.02 -1.17
N SER A 29 -9.31 -3.24 -2.01
CA SER A 29 -8.01 -3.61 -2.57
C SER A 29 -6.96 -2.53 -2.36
N THR A 30 -5.70 -2.93 -2.21
CA THR A 30 -4.58 -2.02 -1.94
C THR A 30 -4.47 -0.94 -3.03
N SER A 31 -4.55 -1.31 -4.30
CA SER A 31 -4.50 -0.38 -5.43
C SER A 31 -5.74 0.53 -5.54
N TYR A 32 -6.87 0.14 -4.96
CA TYR A 32 -8.04 1.00 -4.90
C TYR A 32 -7.84 2.11 -3.87
N ILE A 33 -7.42 1.75 -2.65
CA ILE A 33 -7.15 2.68 -1.56
C ILE A 33 -6.03 3.66 -1.94
N GLN A 34 -4.96 3.18 -2.58
CA GLN A 34 -3.87 4.03 -3.10
C GLN A 34 -4.38 5.16 -3.99
N ARG A 35 -5.18 4.82 -5.01
CA ARG A 35 -5.66 5.80 -5.99
C ARG A 35 -6.67 6.76 -5.38
N ARG A 36 -7.50 6.29 -4.45
CA ARG A 36 -8.61 7.08 -3.92
C ARG A 36 -8.19 8.06 -2.82
N LEU A 37 -7.10 7.75 -2.10
CA LEU A 37 -6.52 8.56 -1.04
C LEU A 37 -5.15 9.16 -1.42
N GLU A 38 -4.70 8.94 -2.65
CA GLU A 38 -3.39 9.39 -3.17
C GLU A 38 -2.18 9.00 -2.28
N ILE A 39 -2.23 7.80 -1.70
CA ILE A 39 -1.18 7.28 -0.80
C ILE A 39 -0.32 6.20 -1.46
N GLY A 40 0.90 6.03 -0.95
CA GLY A 40 1.83 4.99 -1.39
C GLY A 40 1.40 3.56 -1.04
N PHE A 41 2.00 2.57 -1.72
CA PHE A 41 1.61 1.16 -1.61
C PHE A 41 1.62 0.61 -0.19
N ASN A 42 2.70 0.84 0.55
CA ASN A 42 2.88 0.33 1.91
C ASN A 42 1.86 0.92 2.89
N ALA A 43 1.54 2.21 2.74
CA ALA A 43 0.53 2.87 3.57
C ALA A 43 -0.85 2.27 3.32
N ALA A 44 -1.23 2.07 2.05
CA ALA A 44 -2.49 1.42 1.71
C ALA A 44 -2.57 -0.05 2.18
N ALA A 45 -1.44 -0.78 2.13
CA ALA A 45 -1.38 -2.15 2.64
C ALA A 45 -1.58 -2.19 4.15
N ALA A 46 -0.89 -1.32 4.89
CA ALA A 46 -1.05 -1.20 6.35
C ALA A 46 -2.48 -0.82 6.75
N LEU A 47 -3.14 0.07 6.00
CA LEU A 47 -4.55 0.40 6.23
C LEU A 47 -5.46 -0.81 6.01
N LEU A 48 -5.23 -1.58 4.95
CA LEU A 48 -6.03 -2.76 4.63
C LEU A 48 -5.83 -3.90 5.64
N GLU A 49 -4.60 -4.11 6.12
CA GLU A 49 -4.29 -5.05 7.20
C GLU A 49 -4.95 -4.63 8.52
N ARG A 50 -4.93 -3.33 8.82
CA ARG A 50 -5.61 -2.80 9.99
C ARG A 50 -7.12 -3.00 9.90
N MET A 51 -7.73 -2.73 8.74
CA MET A 51 -9.15 -3.01 8.49
C MET A 51 -9.50 -4.48 8.65
N GLU A 52 -8.61 -5.40 8.26
CA GLU A 52 -8.83 -6.84 8.45
C GLU A 52 -8.82 -7.19 9.94
N ARG A 53 -7.84 -6.69 10.69
CA ARG A 53 -7.70 -6.92 12.14
C ARG A 53 -8.88 -6.36 12.93
N GLU A 54 -9.38 -5.21 12.51
CA GLU A 54 -10.49 -4.51 13.15
C GLU A 54 -11.87 -5.00 12.66
N GLY A 55 -11.93 -5.98 11.76
CA GLY A 55 -13.19 -6.57 11.30
C GLY A 55 -13.98 -5.71 10.31
N VAL A 56 -13.33 -4.73 9.69
CA VAL A 56 -13.91 -3.88 8.63
C VAL A 56 -13.96 -4.62 7.29
N VAL A 57 -12.92 -5.41 6.99
CA VAL A 57 -12.82 -6.25 5.79
C VAL A 57 -12.48 -7.70 6.15
N SER A 58 -12.88 -8.64 5.31
CA SER A 58 -12.54 -10.05 5.47
C SER A 58 -11.07 -10.31 5.11
N ARG A 59 -10.64 -11.52 5.47
CA ARG A 59 -9.45 -12.14 4.86
C ARG A 59 -9.59 -12.21 3.34
N PRO A 60 -8.48 -12.18 2.60
CA PRO A 60 -8.51 -12.39 1.16
C PRO A 60 -9.01 -13.82 0.85
N SER A 61 -9.95 -13.93 -0.09
CA SER A 61 -10.36 -15.21 -0.70
C SER A 61 -9.24 -15.80 -1.57
N GLU A 62 -9.42 -17.02 -2.10
CA GLU A 62 -8.50 -17.65 -3.08
C GLU A 62 -8.23 -16.78 -4.32
N SER A 63 -9.16 -15.88 -4.66
CA SER A 63 -9.03 -14.93 -5.77
C SER A 63 -8.43 -13.57 -5.37
N GLY A 64 -8.03 -13.40 -4.11
CA GLY A 64 -7.51 -12.14 -3.54
C GLY A 64 -8.58 -11.09 -3.23
N LYS A 65 -9.87 -11.40 -3.42
CA LYS A 65 -10.98 -10.50 -3.10
C LYS A 65 -11.26 -10.49 -1.59
N ARG A 66 -11.57 -9.33 -1.04
CA ARG A 66 -11.96 -9.11 0.36
C ARG A 66 -13.40 -8.62 0.42
N GLU A 67 -14.20 -9.22 1.29
CA GLU A 67 -15.57 -8.81 1.58
C GLU A 67 -15.55 -7.68 2.62
N ILE A 68 -16.51 -6.76 2.55
CA ILE A 68 -16.58 -5.62 3.47
C ILE A 68 -17.72 -5.88 4.43
N LEU A 69 -17.38 -5.89 5.72
CA LEU A 69 -18.22 -6.40 6.80
C LEU A 69 -19.01 -5.30 7.50
N ILE A 70 -18.61 -4.04 7.32
CA ILE A 70 -19.32 -2.89 7.85
C ILE A 70 -20.28 -2.29 6.83
N SER A 71 -21.32 -1.64 7.34
CA SER A 71 -22.12 -0.68 6.58
C SER A 71 -21.62 0.73 6.86
N PRO A 72 -21.71 1.66 5.88
CA PRO A 72 -21.37 3.06 6.11
C PRO A 72 -22.17 3.61 7.31
N PRO A 73 -21.58 4.45 8.18
CA PRO A 73 -22.32 5.06 9.27
C PRO A 73 -23.43 5.97 8.74
N ASP A 74 -24.65 5.77 9.22
CA ASP A 74 -25.82 6.60 8.88
C ASP A 74 -25.53 8.06 9.29
N GLY A 75 -25.57 8.97 8.31
CA GLY A 75 -25.46 10.41 8.56
C GLY A 75 -24.05 11.01 8.56
N ALA A 76 -22.99 10.25 8.24
CA ALA A 76 -21.69 10.86 7.97
C ALA A 76 -21.76 11.68 6.68
N ALA A 77 -21.49 12.99 6.78
CA ALA A 77 -21.50 13.90 5.64
C ALA A 77 -20.62 13.34 4.50
N PRO A 78 -21.03 13.47 3.23
CA PRO A 78 -20.24 12.96 2.13
C PRO A 78 -18.83 13.58 2.17
N PHE A 79 -17.82 12.74 2.39
CA PHE A 79 -16.44 13.13 2.08
C PHE A 79 -16.39 13.40 0.57
N ASP A 80 -16.38 14.68 0.23
CA ASP A 80 -16.17 15.18 -1.13
C ASP A 80 -14.65 15.44 -1.30
N PRO A 81 -13.93 14.57 -2.03
CA PRO A 81 -12.49 14.74 -2.22
C PRO A 81 -12.14 15.99 -3.05
N ASP A 82 -13.11 16.59 -3.75
CA ASP A 82 -12.91 17.80 -4.56
C ASP A 82 -13.32 19.08 -3.80
N ALA A 83 -13.90 18.97 -2.61
CA ALA A 83 -14.30 20.12 -1.79
C ALA A 83 -13.10 20.71 -1.02
N ARG A 84 -12.41 21.66 -1.64
CA ARG A 84 -11.31 22.46 -1.06
C ARG A 84 -11.68 23.36 0.15
N THR A 85 -12.73 23.11 0.92
CA THR A 85 -13.26 24.12 1.86
C THR A 85 -13.53 23.58 3.27
N VAL A 86 -12.47 23.37 4.05
CA VAL A 86 -12.53 23.37 5.53
C VAL A 86 -11.36 24.12 6.19
N ALA A 87 -10.67 24.98 5.43
CA ALA A 87 -9.72 25.96 5.99
C ALA A 87 -10.40 26.99 6.92
N GLU A 88 -11.74 27.03 6.99
CA GLU A 88 -12.50 28.06 7.71
C GLU A 88 -13.12 27.61 9.05
N ALA A 89 -13.00 26.34 9.45
CA ALA A 89 -13.66 25.83 10.67
C ALA A 89 -12.78 25.75 11.94
N ARG A 90 -11.50 26.17 11.89
CA ARG A 90 -10.53 25.97 12.99
C ARG A 90 -10.37 27.12 13.99
N LEU A 91 -11.17 28.17 13.90
CA LEU A 91 -11.18 29.27 14.91
C LEU A 91 -12.18 29.00 16.05
N ALA A 92 -11.97 27.95 16.84
CA ALA A 92 -12.52 27.88 18.19
C ALA A 92 -11.74 26.86 19.04
N SER A 93 -11.18 27.35 20.15
CA SER A 93 -10.55 26.63 21.27
C SER A 93 -9.13 26.06 21.11
N GLY A 94 -8.14 26.85 21.55
CA GLY A 94 -7.30 26.47 22.69
C GLY A 94 -6.15 25.47 22.49
N SER A 95 -4.99 26.02 22.13
CA SER A 95 -3.59 25.61 22.41
C SER A 95 -3.27 24.33 23.21
N GLU A 96 -2.55 23.39 22.58
CA GLU A 96 -1.23 22.92 23.01
C GLU A 96 -0.34 22.69 21.77
N GLY A 97 0.97 22.95 21.92
CA GLY A 97 1.87 23.37 20.85
C GLY A 97 2.07 22.41 19.67
N PHE A 98 1.75 22.88 18.47
CA PHE A 98 2.36 22.42 17.23
C PHE A 98 3.34 23.51 16.79
N HIS A 99 4.65 23.24 16.88
CA HIS A 99 5.68 24.14 16.35
C HIS A 99 6.01 23.68 14.92
N PRO A 100 5.47 24.32 13.87
CA PRO A 100 5.59 23.86 12.49
C PRO A 100 7.03 23.89 11.94
N ASP A 101 7.92 24.67 12.58
CA ASP A 101 9.26 24.94 12.03
C ASP A 101 10.35 23.95 12.46
N VAL A 102 10.22 23.28 13.61
CA VAL A 102 11.26 22.36 14.13
C VAL A 102 11.17 20.97 13.48
N LEU A 103 9.95 20.54 13.12
CA LEU A 103 9.73 19.33 12.34
C LEU A 103 10.25 19.47 10.91
N ASN A 104 10.30 20.68 10.35
CA ASN A 104 10.60 20.89 8.95
C ASN A 104 12.06 20.55 8.63
N THR A 105 13.05 21.07 9.35
CA THR A 105 14.46 20.88 8.97
C THR A 105 14.96 19.44 9.19
N THR A 106 14.63 18.81 10.32
CA THR A 106 15.04 17.40 10.58
C THR A 106 14.25 16.42 9.73
N ALA A 107 12.95 16.64 9.51
CA ALA A 107 12.17 15.80 8.59
C ALA A 107 12.59 16.02 7.13
N GLN A 108 12.93 17.25 6.73
CA GLN A 108 13.51 17.55 5.41
C GLN A 108 14.85 16.84 5.22
N SER A 109 15.74 16.85 6.21
CA SER A 109 17.01 16.12 6.12
C SER A 109 16.80 14.61 6.02
N ARG A 110 15.89 14.04 6.81
CA ARG A 110 15.54 12.61 6.72
C ARG A 110 14.89 12.26 5.38
N LEU A 111 14.02 13.13 4.87
CA LEU A 111 13.37 12.95 3.57
C LEU A 111 14.41 12.98 2.44
N LYS A 112 15.34 13.94 2.45
CA LYS A 112 16.46 14.00 1.48
C LYS A 112 17.26 12.71 1.49
N THR A 113 17.67 12.22 2.66
CA THR A 113 18.42 10.95 2.75
C THR A 113 17.62 9.75 2.24
N ILE A 114 16.31 9.70 2.50
CA ILE A 114 15.44 8.63 1.98
C ILE A 114 15.34 8.70 0.46
N VAL A 115 15.12 9.90 -0.09
CA VAL A 115 15.02 10.13 -1.54
C VAL A 115 16.33 9.75 -2.23
N GLU A 116 17.47 10.25 -1.77
CA GLU A 116 18.79 9.91 -2.32
C GLU A 116 19.10 8.41 -2.24
N ARG A 117 18.61 7.72 -1.22
CA ARG A 117 18.77 6.25 -1.12
C ARG A 117 17.87 5.53 -2.13
N ILE A 118 16.65 6.01 -2.35
CA ILE A 118 15.74 5.45 -3.35
C ILE A 118 16.30 5.66 -4.75
N GLU A 119 16.73 6.87 -5.09
CA GLU A 119 17.30 7.19 -6.40
C GLU A 119 18.50 6.28 -6.73
N ARG A 120 19.43 6.10 -5.78
CA ARG A 120 20.54 5.15 -5.95
C ARG A 120 20.07 3.71 -6.18
N LEU A 121 19.08 3.24 -5.43
CA LEU A 121 18.52 1.89 -5.63
C LEU A 121 17.81 1.74 -6.98
N GLU A 122 17.19 2.81 -7.49
CA GLU A 122 16.57 2.82 -8.81
C GLU A 122 17.61 2.81 -9.93
N GLU A 123 18.70 3.56 -9.78
CA GLU A 123 19.86 3.51 -10.67
C GLU A 123 20.49 2.11 -10.69
N ASP A 124 20.78 1.53 -9.52
CA ASP A 124 21.34 0.17 -9.39
C ASP A 124 20.41 -0.87 -10.05
N LYS A 125 19.10 -0.76 -9.82
CA LYS A 125 18.11 -1.63 -10.45
C LYS A 125 18.12 -1.45 -11.97
N ALA A 126 18.23 -0.23 -12.48
CA ALA A 126 18.29 0.04 -13.90
C ALA A 126 19.56 -0.55 -14.53
N ALA A 127 20.72 -0.41 -13.87
CA ALA A 127 21.97 -1.01 -14.28
C ALA A 127 21.88 -2.55 -14.32
N LEU A 128 21.42 -3.19 -13.25
CA LEU A 128 21.23 -4.64 -13.21
C LEU A 128 20.25 -5.15 -14.29
N MET A 129 19.22 -4.37 -14.60
CA MET A 129 18.28 -4.70 -15.67
C MET A 129 18.90 -4.56 -17.06
N ALA A 130 19.84 -3.64 -17.24
CA ALA A 130 20.63 -3.51 -18.47
C ALA A 130 21.56 -4.71 -18.63
N ASP A 131 22.35 -5.04 -17.61
CA ASP A 131 23.24 -6.21 -17.59
C ASP A 131 22.47 -7.50 -17.87
N MET A 132 21.31 -7.68 -17.22
CA MET A 132 20.48 -8.85 -17.46
C MET A 132 19.99 -8.93 -18.92
N LYS A 133 19.70 -7.79 -19.56
CA LYS A 133 19.33 -7.78 -20.99
C LYS A 133 20.53 -8.17 -21.87
N GLU A 134 21.72 -7.68 -21.56
CA GLU A 134 22.94 -8.05 -22.29
C GLU A 134 23.20 -9.55 -22.23
N VAL A 135 23.09 -10.17 -21.05
CA VAL A 135 23.22 -11.64 -20.90
C VAL A 135 22.18 -12.40 -21.73
N TYR A 136 20.93 -11.91 -21.80
CA TYR A 136 19.92 -12.53 -22.68
C TYR A 136 20.23 -12.35 -24.17
N LEU A 137 20.86 -11.24 -24.55
CA LEU A 137 21.29 -10.99 -25.93
C LEU A 137 22.48 -11.86 -26.31
N GLU A 138 23.45 -12.03 -25.40
CA GLU A 138 24.58 -12.96 -25.55
C GLU A 138 24.09 -14.38 -25.76
N ALA A 139 23.22 -14.88 -24.86
CA ALA A 139 22.63 -16.21 -25.00
C ALA A 139 21.88 -16.37 -26.33
N LYS A 140 21.21 -15.32 -26.82
CA LYS A 140 20.55 -15.34 -28.13
C LYS A 140 21.56 -15.39 -29.27
N GLY A 141 22.67 -14.66 -29.17
CA GLY A 141 23.78 -14.67 -30.14
C GLY A 141 24.45 -16.03 -30.24
N GLU A 142 24.54 -16.76 -29.14
CA GLU A 142 25.00 -18.16 -29.07
C GLU A 142 23.97 -19.18 -29.59
N GLY A 143 22.74 -18.75 -29.90
CA GLY A 143 21.69 -19.59 -30.48
C GLY A 143 20.71 -20.18 -29.46
N PHE A 144 20.77 -19.80 -28.18
CA PHE A 144 19.80 -20.24 -27.19
C PHE A 144 18.44 -19.54 -27.32
N ASP A 145 17.34 -20.27 -27.07
CA ASP A 145 16.00 -19.68 -27.00
C ASP A 145 15.79 -18.95 -25.66
N VAL A 146 15.78 -17.62 -25.74
CA VAL A 146 15.56 -16.71 -24.60
C VAL A 146 14.24 -16.99 -23.87
N LYS A 147 13.18 -17.41 -24.56
CA LYS A 147 11.89 -17.72 -23.92
C LYS A 147 12.01 -18.96 -23.04
N ILE A 148 12.75 -19.97 -23.50
CA ILE A 148 13.00 -21.20 -22.73
C ILE A 148 13.88 -20.88 -21.52
N ILE A 149 14.95 -20.11 -21.67
CA ILE A 149 15.79 -19.67 -20.54
C ILE A 149 14.94 -18.95 -19.48
N ARG A 150 14.09 -17.99 -19.89
CA ARG A 150 13.18 -17.28 -18.97
C ARG A 150 12.22 -18.23 -18.24
N LYS A 151 11.71 -19.27 -18.93
CA LYS A 151 10.85 -20.29 -18.33
C LYS A 151 11.62 -21.11 -17.29
N ILE A 152 12.85 -21.53 -17.58
CA ILE A 152 13.73 -22.26 -16.66
C ILE A 152 14.01 -21.42 -15.40
N ILE A 153 14.36 -20.14 -15.55
CA ILE A 153 14.61 -19.24 -14.41
C ILE A 153 13.35 -19.10 -13.54
N ARG A 154 12.16 -18.97 -14.15
CA ARG A 154 10.90 -18.87 -13.41
C ARG A 154 10.62 -20.14 -12.60
N LEU A 155 10.81 -21.32 -13.20
CA LEU A 155 10.62 -22.60 -12.51
C LEU A 155 11.60 -22.74 -11.34
N ARG A 156 12.89 -22.46 -11.56
CA ARG A 156 13.91 -22.50 -10.50
C ARG A 156 13.59 -21.58 -9.32
N LYS A 157 13.03 -20.39 -9.58
CA LYS A 157 12.59 -19.49 -8.51
C LYS A 157 11.46 -20.06 -7.68
N GLN A 158 10.48 -20.73 -8.32
CA GLN A 158 9.39 -21.39 -7.61
C GLN A 158 9.90 -22.58 -6.78
N ASP A 159 10.82 -23.38 -7.33
CA ASP A 159 11.41 -24.51 -6.63
C ASP A 159 12.19 -24.05 -5.37
N THR A 160 12.97 -22.97 -5.47
CA THR A 160 13.67 -22.40 -4.31
C THR A 160 12.71 -21.87 -3.26
N ALA A 161 11.65 -21.16 -3.67
CA ALA A 161 10.65 -20.65 -2.73
C ALA A 161 9.92 -21.77 -1.98
N LYS A 162 9.54 -22.84 -2.69
CA LYS A 162 8.94 -24.03 -2.07
C LYS A 162 9.87 -24.70 -1.08
N ARG A 163 11.16 -24.86 -1.45
CA ARG A 163 12.16 -25.44 -0.55
C ARG A 163 12.32 -24.62 0.73
N GLN A 164 12.34 -23.29 0.60
CA GLN A 164 12.42 -22.38 1.74
C GLN A 164 11.18 -22.48 2.63
N GLU A 165 9.99 -22.64 2.03
CA GLU A 165 8.75 -22.86 2.77
C GLU A 165 8.76 -24.20 3.53
N GLU A 166 9.21 -25.28 2.88
CA GLU A 166 9.38 -26.60 3.50
C GLU A 166 10.39 -26.57 4.65
N GLU A 167 11.54 -25.91 4.46
CA GLU A 167 12.58 -25.75 5.48
C GLU A 167 12.09 -24.91 6.67
N ALA A 168 11.35 -23.83 6.42
CA ALA A 168 10.76 -22.99 7.47
C ALA A 168 9.64 -23.69 8.25
N LEU A 169 9.06 -24.78 7.74
CA LEU A 169 8.08 -25.61 8.44
C LEU A 169 8.74 -26.74 9.26
N LEU A 170 10.03 -27.01 9.03
CA LEU A 170 10.79 -28.06 9.71
C LEU A 170 11.54 -27.57 10.97
N ASP A 171 11.80 -26.25 11.06
CA ASP A 171 12.34 -25.55 12.25
C ASP A 171 11.22 -25.10 13.22
#